data_AF-A0A2D4JRG4-F1
#
_entry.id   AF-A0A2D4JRG4-F1
#
_cell.length_a   1.000
_cell.length_b   1.000
_cell.length_c   1.000
_cell.angle_alpha   90.00
_cell.angle_beta   90.00
_cell.angle_gamma   90.00
#
_symmetry.space_group_name_H-M   'P 1'
#
loop_
_entity.id
_entity.type
_entity.pdbx_description
1 polymer ?
#
loop_
_entity_poly.entity_id
_entity_poly.type
_entity_poly.pdbx_seq_one_letter_code
_entity_poly.pdbx_strand_id
1 'polypeptide(L)'
;VNTHYFCTDEEFVYENFYADFGPLNLALVYRFCCKLNKKLKSFSLSRKKIVYYTSFDQRKRANAAFLIGAYAVVYLKKTPEEAYRILLSGSNPPYLPFRDASFGNCTYNLSILDCMQGLKKALQHGFVDFKTFDADEYEHYE
;
A
#
# COMPACT_ATOMS: atom_id res chain seq x y z
N VAL A 1 1.79 23.36 15.37
CA VAL A 1 1.02 22.47 14.48
C VAL A 1 1.08 21.05 15.03
N ASN A 2 -0.06 20.45 15.41
CA ASN A 2 -0.13 19.14 16.09
C ASN A 2 -0.27 17.94 15.12
N THR A 3 -0.05 18.17 13.83
CA THR A 3 -0.26 17.17 12.78
C THR A 3 0.93 17.18 11.84
N HIS A 4 1.40 16.00 11.46
CA HIS A 4 2.44 15.78 10.45
C HIS A 4 1.80 15.12 9.24
N TYR A 5 1.76 15.81 8.11
CA TYR A 5 1.25 15.28 6.85
C TYR A 5 2.40 14.70 6.03
N PHE A 6 2.16 13.59 5.34
CA PHE A 6 3.05 13.09 4.31
C PHE A 6 2.27 12.34 3.23
N CYS A 7 2.79 12.36 2.01
CA CYS A 7 2.30 11.57 0.88
C CYS A 7 3.49 10.81 0.27
N THR A 8 3.19 9.89 -0.63
CA THR A 8 4.20 9.11 -1.39
C THR A 8 3.88 9.09 -2.89
N ASP A 9 2.97 9.96 -3.35
CA ASP A 9 2.44 9.98 -4.72
C ASP A 9 3.51 10.14 -5.81
N GLU A 10 4.60 10.85 -5.51
CA GLU A 10 5.73 11.10 -6.42
C GLU A 10 6.99 10.30 -6.03
N GLU A 11 6.90 9.49 -4.98
CA GLU A 11 8.03 8.71 -4.46
C GLU A 11 7.86 7.22 -4.76
N PHE A 12 6.64 6.70 -4.60
CA PHE A 12 6.30 5.31 -4.88
C PHE A 12 5.39 5.30 -6.10
N VAL A 13 6.03 5.38 -7.26
CA VAL A 13 5.39 5.40 -8.57
C VAL A 13 5.34 3.96 -9.11
N TYR A 14 4.18 3.58 -9.64
CA TYR A 14 4.03 2.32 -10.34
C TYR A 14 4.48 2.49 -11.79
N GLU A 15 5.40 1.64 -12.25
CA GLU A 15 5.86 1.59 -13.64
C GLU A 15 4.90 0.71 -14.45
N ASN A 16 4.01 1.34 -15.22
CA ASN A 16 2.97 0.64 -15.96
C ASN A 16 3.46 0.06 -17.30
N PHE A 17 2.94 -1.12 -17.66
CA PHE A 17 3.16 -1.70 -18.99
C PHE A 17 2.18 -1.15 -20.03
N TYR A 18 0.90 -1.00 -19.65
CA TYR A 18 -0.14 -0.42 -20.47
C TYR A 18 -1.09 0.44 -19.63
N ALA A 19 -2.29 -0.03 -19.31
CA ALA A 19 -3.30 0.71 -18.54
C ALA A 19 -3.37 0.28 -17.07
N ASP A 20 -2.61 -0.75 -16.69
CA ASP A 20 -2.31 -1.13 -15.32
C ASP A 20 -1.71 0.06 -14.54
N PHE A 21 -2.00 0.12 -13.25
CA PHE A 21 -1.58 1.23 -12.39
C PHE A 21 -1.16 0.78 -10.99
N GLY A 22 -1.20 -0.52 -10.71
CA GLY A 22 -0.97 -1.09 -9.40
C GLY A 22 -1.50 -2.52 -9.29
N PRO A 23 -1.46 -3.10 -8.08
CA PRO A 23 -0.93 -2.52 -6.85
C PRO A 23 0.59 -2.34 -6.90
N LEU A 24 1.13 -1.48 -6.02
CA LEU A 24 2.58 -1.33 -5.84
C LEU A 24 3.23 -2.66 -5.39
N ASN A 25 4.46 -2.93 -5.87
CA ASN A 25 5.18 -4.17 -5.63
C ASN A 25 5.68 -4.34 -4.18
N LEU A 26 6.27 -5.50 -3.86
CA LEU A 26 6.70 -5.83 -2.50
C LEU A 26 7.78 -4.88 -1.96
N ALA A 27 8.72 -4.43 -2.80
CA ALA A 27 9.74 -3.48 -2.38
C ALA A 27 9.12 -2.14 -1.95
N LEU A 28 8.17 -1.62 -2.72
CA LEU A 28 7.48 -0.37 -2.35
C LEU A 28 6.59 -0.53 -1.11
N VAL A 29 5.94 -1.68 -0.93
CA VAL A 29 5.20 -1.99 0.31
C VAL A 29 6.16 -2.04 1.51
N TYR A 30 7.31 -2.69 1.38
CA TYR A 30 8.33 -2.76 2.41
C TYR A 30 8.88 -1.36 2.75
N ARG A 31 9.29 -0.58 1.74
CA ARG A 31 9.82 0.77 1.92
C ARG A 31 8.79 1.70 2.57
N PHE A 32 7.51 1.60 2.19
CA PHE A 32 6.43 2.32 2.87
C PHE A 32 6.34 1.94 4.35
N CYS A 33 6.38 0.64 4.68
CA CYS A 33 6.35 0.18 6.06
C CYS A 33 7.54 0.72 6.87
N CYS A 34 8.74 0.67 6.31
CA CYS A 34 9.93 1.27 6.93
C CYS A 34 9.77 2.77 7.15
N LYS A 35 9.25 3.50 6.16
CA LYS A 35 9.01 4.94 6.22
C LYS A 35 8.02 5.31 7.31
N LEU A 36 6.88 4.62 7.40
CA LEU A 36 5.87 4.87 8.43
C LEU A 36 6.39 4.51 9.82
N ASN A 37 7.08 3.38 9.97
CA ASN A 37 7.72 2.99 11.23
C ASN A 37 8.75 4.03 11.71
N LYS A 38 9.59 4.56 10.80
CA LYS A 38 10.54 5.64 11.11
C LYS A 38 9.82 6.89 11.60
N LYS A 39 8.71 7.28 10.97
CA LYS A 39 7.91 8.44 11.39
C LYS A 39 7.28 8.24 12.76
N LEU A 40 6.69 7.07 13.02
CA LEU A 40 6.07 6.72 14.30
C LEU A 40 7.06 6.68 15.47
N LYS A 41 8.31 6.29 15.20
CA LYS A 41 9.39 6.24 16.22
C LYS A 41 10.14 7.57 16.38
N SER A 42 9.91 8.55 15.52
CA SER A 42 10.65 9.81 15.54
C SER A 42 10.30 10.65 16.77
N PHE A 43 11.31 11.02 17.56
CA PHE A 43 11.12 11.88 18.74
C PHE A 43 10.49 13.24 18.38
N SER A 44 10.88 13.82 17.24
CA SER A 44 10.35 15.10 16.75
C SER A 44 8.87 15.03 16.33
N LEU A 45 8.32 13.82 16.16
CA LEU A 45 6.92 13.57 15.80
C LEU A 45 6.10 12.93 16.93
N SER A 46 6.71 12.60 18.07
CA SER A 46 6.11 11.82 19.17
C SER A 46 4.77 12.33 19.69
N ARG A 47 4.49 13.64 19.61
CA ARG A 47 3.23 14.26 20.04
C ARG A 47 2.31 14.65 18.90
N LYS A 48 2.68 14.40 17.64
CA LYS A 48 1.92 14.82 16.46
C LYS A 48 1.07 13.67 15.94
N LYS A 49 -0.15 13.98 15.47
CA LYS A 49 -0.93 13.06 14.64
C LYS A 49 -0.26 12.91 13.28
N ILE A 50 0.03 11.69 12.85
CA ILE A 50 0.55 11.43 11.51
C ILE A 50 -0.62 11.22 10.57
N VAL A 51 -0.64 11.96 9.46
CA VAL A 51 -1.64 11.84 8.40
C VAL A 51 -0.94 11.46 7.11
N TYR A 52 -1.19 10.24 6.65
CA TYR A 52 -0.84 9.80 5.31
C TYR A 52 -1.96 10.24 4.37
N TYR A 53 -1.63 11.04 3.35
CA TYR A 53 -2.59 11.54 2.37
C TYR A 53 -2.09 11.26 0.95
N THR A 54 -3.00 11.38 0.00
CA THR A 54 -2.77 11.21 -1.43
C THR A 54 -3.63 12.24 -2.19
N SER A 55 -3.34 12.44 -3.47
CA SER A 55 -4.08 13.33 -4.36
C SER A 55 -5.49 12.80 -4.70
N PHE A 56 -6.24 13.56 -5.50
CA PHE A 56 -7.56 13.15 -5.99
C PHE A 56 -7.51 12.16 -7.16
N ASP A 57 -6.32 11.82 -7.69
CA ASP A 57 -6.18 10.81 -8.75
C ASP A 57 -6.61 9.43 -8.22
N GLN A 58 -7.57 8.79 -8.90
CA GLN A 58 -8.17 7.54 -8.45
C GLN A 58 -7.18 6.37 -8.36
N ARG A 59 -6.17 6.35 -9.22
CA ARG A 59 -5.12 5.31 -9.24
C ARG A 59 -4.20 5.51 -8.05
N LYS A 60 -3.78 6.76 -7.79
CA LYS A 60 -2.97 7.12 -6.61
C LYS A 60 -3.72 6.82 -5.31
N ARG A 61 -5.03 7.12 -5.25
CA ARG A 61 -5.91 6.78 -4.11
C ARG A 61 -5.94 5.28 -3.83
N ALA A 62 -6.11 4.45 -4.85
CA ALA A 62 -6.14 3.00 -4.69
C ALA A 62 -4.79 2.44 -4.21
N ASN A 63 -3.67 2.90 -4.77
CA ASN A 63 -2.32 2.50 -4.33
C ASN A 63 -2.01 2.95 -2.90
N ALA A 64 -2.32 4.19 -2.53
CA ALA A 64 -2.12 4.69 -1.18
C ALA A 64 -2.97 3.92 -0.15
N ALA A 65 -4.23 3.63 -0.50
CA ALA A 65 -5.11 2.80 0.33
C ALA A 65 -4.59 1.37 0.48
N PHE A 66 -4.04 0.78 -0.58
CA PHE A 66 -3.38 -0.52 -0.51
C PHE A 66 -2.15 -0.48 0.41
N LEU A 67 -1.27 0.53 0.30
CA LEU A 67 -0.08 0.65 1.15
C LEU A 67 -0.42 0.71 2.65
N ILE A 68 -1.37 1.57 3.03
CA ILE A 68 -1.77 1.69 4.45
C ILE A 68 -2.53 0.45 4.93
N GLY A 69 -3.32 -0.18 4.05
CA GLY A 69 -3.98 -1.46 4.33
C GLY A 69 -2.98 -2.60 4.55
N ALA A 70 -1.98 -2.72 3.68
CA ALA A 70 -0.89 -3.67 3.78
C ALA A 70 -0.11 -3.47 5.09
N TYR A 71 0.20 -2.23 5.47
CA TYR A 71 0.82 -1.93 6.76
C TYR A 71 -0.03 -2.41 7.94
N ALA A 72 -1.35 -2.22 7.89
CA ALA A 72 -2.25 -2.69 8.93
C ALA A 72 -2.27 -4.23 9.05
N VAL A 73 -2.19 -4.95 7.93
CA VAL A 73 -2.09 -6.41 7.91
C VAL A 73 -0.72 -6.89 8.46
N VAL A 74 0.37 -6.28 7.99
CA VAL A 74 1.74 -6.70 8.31
C VAL A 74 2.13 -6.35 9.74
N TYR A 75 1.98 -5.08 10.15
CA TYR A 75 2.50 -4.56 11.42
C TYR A 75 1.45 -4.45 12.51
N LEU A 76 0.19 -4.12 12.18
CA LEU A 76 -0.89 -4.04 13.17
C LEU A 76 -1.64 -5.36 13.37
N LYS A 77 -1.29 -6.40 12.59
CA LYS A 77 -1.86 -7.75 12.65
C LYS A 77 -3.39 -7.79 12.46
N LYS A 78 -3.96 -6.79 11.77
CA LYS A 78 -5.37 -6.79 11.38
C LYS A 78 -5.64 -7.88 10.35
N THR A 79 -6.89 -8.36 10.28
CA THR A 79 -7.31 -9.14 9.11
C THR A 79 -7.48 -8.20 7.89
N PRO A 80 -7.35 -8.72 6.67
CA PRO A 80 -7.65 -7.96 5.45
C PRO A 80 -9.03 -7.28 5.50
N GLU A 81 -10.05 -7.95 6.03
CA GLU A 81 -11.43 -7.47 6.12
C GLU A 81 -11.56 -6.31 7.12
N GLU A 82 -10.85 -6.38 8.26
CA GLU A 82 -10.80 -5.29 9.23
C GLU A 82 -10.12 -4.05 8.65
N ALA A 83 -8.98 -4.22 7.98
CA ALA A 83 -8.25 -3.13 7.34
C ALA A 83 -9.11 -2.49 6.24
N TYR A 84 -9.77 -3.32 5.41
CA TYR A 84 -10.62 -2.86 4.32
C TYR A 84 -11.86 -2.11 4.82
N ARG A 85 -12.51 -2.58 5.88
CA ARG A 85 -13.68 -1.90 6.48
C ARG A 85 -13.33 -0.49 6.95
N ILE A 86 -12.14 -0.31 7.53
CA ILE A 86 -11.65 1.02 7.94
C ILE A 86 -11.45 1.92 6.72
N LEU A 87 -10.87 1.38 5.63
CA LEU A 87 -10.66 2.14 4.39
C LEU A 87 -11.97 2.58 3.74
N LEU A 88 -13.02 1.76 3.82
CA LEU A 88 -14.35 2.13 3.29
C LEU A 88 -15.04 3.21 4.13
N SER A 89 -14.72 3.31 5.42
CA SER A 89 -15.31 4.31 6.32
C SER A 89 -14.85 5.72 5.95
N GLY A 90 -15.70 6.43 5.19
CA GLY A 90 -15.44 7.81 4.72
C GLY A 90 -14.86 7.91 3.30
N SER A 91 -14.70 6.79 2.59
CA SER A 91 -14.23 6.82 1.20
C SER A 91 -15.39 7.03 0.23
N ASN A 92 -15.50 8.27 -0.28
CA ASN A 92 -16.35 8.59 -1.42
C ASN A 92 -15.61 9.58 -2.32
N PRO A 93 -15.36 9.28 -3.61
CA PRO A 93 -15.80 8.10 -4.37
C PRO A 93 -15.07 6.79 -4.00
N PRO A 94 -15.61 5.61 -4.39
CA PRO A 94 -14.97 4.31 -4.17
C PRO A 94 -13.54 4.23 -4.73
N TYR A 95 -12.75 3.26 -4.26
CA TYR A 95 -11.43 2.99 -4.82
C TYR A 95 -11.55 2.29 -6.18
N LEU A 96 -10.74 2.73 -7.14
CA LEU A 96 -10.63 2.07 -8.44
C LEU A 96 -9.98 0.68 -8.24
N PRO A 97 -10.60 -0.42 -8.71
CA PRO A 97 -9.98 -1.74 -8.61
C PRO A 97 -8.81 -1.86 -9.59
N PHE A 98 -7.84 -2.70 -9.25
CA PHE A 98 -6.67 -2.97 -10.07
C PHE A 98 -7.04 -3.83 -11.28
N ARG A 99 -6.37 -3.56 -12.39
CA ARG A 99 -6.58 -4.24 -13.68
C ARG A 99 -5.28 -4.90 -14.16
N ASP A 100 -5.42 -5.74 -15.15
CA ASP A 100 -4.30 -6.41 -15.80
C ASP A 100 -3.53 -5.49 -16.77
N ALA A 101 -2.35 -5.96 -17.19
CA ALA A 101 -1.43 -5.29 -18.11
C ALA A 101 -1.70 -5.59 -19.61
N SER A 102 -2.76 -6.32 -19.95
CA SER A 102 -3.04 -6.66 -21.35
C SER A 102 -3.56 -5.46 -22.14
N PHE A 103 -3.39 -5.55 -23.46
CA PHE A 103 -4.01 -4.63 -24.39
C PHE A 103 -5.53 -4.80 -24.41
N GLY A 104 -6.25 -3.68 -24.39
CA GLY A 104 -7.70 -3.63 -24.54
C GLY A 104 -8.47 -3.54 -23.23
N ASN A 105 -9.69 -4.11 -23.22
CA ASN A 105 -10.61 -4.00 -22.09
C ASN A 105 -10.25 -5.01 -21.00
N CYS A 106 -10.22 -4.53 -19.75
CA CYS A 106 -10.06 -5.38 -18.58
C CYS A 106 -11.31 -6.26 -18.40
N THR A 107 -11.13 -7.57 -18.31
CA THR A 107 -12.21 -8.55 -18.09
C THR A 107 -12.27 -9.05 -16.65
N TYR A 108 -11.25 -8.77 -15.84
CA TYR A 108 -11.16 -9.21 -14.46
C TYR A 108 -10.37 -8.20 -13.61
N ASN A 109 -10.97 -7.72 -12.53
CA ASN A 109 -10.34 -6.73 -11.66
C ASN A 109 -10.12 -7.29 -10.25
N LEU A 110 -9.05 -6.85 -9.60
CA LEU A 110 -8.76 -7.15 -8.20
C LEU A 110 -9.02 -5.94 -7.32
N SER A 111 -9.72 -6.14 -6.21
CA SER A 111 -9.92 -5.10 -5.21
C SER A 111 -8.71 -4.99 -4.28
N ILE A 112 -8.63 -3.91 -3.50
CA ILE A 112 -7.64 -3.76 -2.43
C ILE A 112 -7.77 -4.89 -1.40
N LEU A 113 -8.99 -5.39 -1.16
CA LEU A 113 -9.23 -6.52 -0.27
C LEU A 113 -8.54 -7.80 -0.78
N ASP A 114 -8.70 -8.11 -2.08
CA ASP A 114 -8.10 -9.30 -2.69
C ASP A 114 -6.56 -9.26 -2.58
N CYS A 115 -5.96 -8.10 -2.83
CA CYS A 115 -4.51 -7.90 -2.67
C CYS A 115 -4.06 -8.10 -1.22
N MET A 116 -4.80 -7.56 -0.24
CA MET A 116 -4.48 -7.75 1.18
C MET A 116 -4.67 -9.20 1.63
N GLN A 117 -5.66 -9.93 1.11
CA GLN A 117 -5.85 -11.35 1.36
C GLN A 117 -4.69 -12.19 0.79
N GLY A 118 -4.24 -11.87 -0.42
CA GLY A 118 -3.05 -12.45 -1.02
C GLY A 118 -1.81 -12.23 -0.15
N LEU A 119 -1.55 -10.98 0.26
CA LEU A 119 -0.45 -10.65 1.15
C LEU A 119 -0.54 -11.39 2.50
N LYS A 120 -1.73 -11.48 3.10
CA LYS A 120 -1.93 -12.20 4.35
C LYS A 120 -1.56 -13.68 4.22
N LYS A 121 -1.99 -14.34 3.15
CA LYS A 121 -1.65 -15.75 2.89
C LYS A 121 -0.15 -15.90 2.62
N ALA A 122 0.46 -14.99 1.85
CA ALA A 122 1.89 -15.00 1.59
C ALA A 122 2.73 -14.94 2.89
N LEU A 123 2.33 -14.07 3.84
CA LEU A 123 2.93 -14.01 5.17
C LEU A 123 2.71 -15.29 5.99
N GLN A 124 1.52 -15.88 5.92
CA GLN A 124 1.18 -17.11 6.66
C GLN A 124 1.98 -18.33 6.18
N HIS A 125 2.28 -18.39 4.90
CA HIS A 125 3.01 -19.49 4.27
C HIS A 125 4.52 -19.21 4.12
N GLY A 126 5.01 -18.08 4.62
CA GLY A 126 6.44 -17.74 4.59
C GLY A 126 6.96 -17.38 3.20
N PHE A 127 6.09 -17.05 2.24
CA PHE A 127 6.51 -16.50 0.94
C PHE A 127 7.05 -15.08 1.07
N VAL A 128 6.67 -14.38 2.14
CA VAL A 128 7.13 -13.02 2.45
C VAL A 128 7.49 -12.94 3.93
N ASP A 129 8.69 -12.43 4.24
CA ASP A 129 9.08 -12.04 5.60
C ASP A 129 9.77 -10.67 5.59
N PHE A 130 9.07 -9.61 6.03
CA PHE A 130 9.62 -8.26 6.10
C PHE A 130 10.68 -8.06 7.18
N LYS A 131 11.02 -9.07 7.98
CA LYS A 131 12.19 -9.00 8.86
C LYS A 131 13.49 -9.26 8.11
N THR A 132 13.42 -10.06 7.06
CA THR A 132 14.58 -10.52 6.26
C THR A 132 14.51 -10.08 4.81
N PHE A 133 13.42 -9.43 4.39
CA PHE A 133 13.24 -8.90 3.04
C PHE A 133 14.31 -7.87 2.68
N ASP A 134 15.04 -8.13 1.60
CA ASP A 134 16.03 -7.24 1.00
C ASP A 134 15.39 -6.50 -0.19
N ALA A 135 15.04 -5.24 0.03
CA ALA A 135 14.44 -4.41 -1.01
C ALA A 135 15.45 -3.98 -2.08
N ASP A 136 16.73 -3.88 -1.74
CA ASP A 136 17.77 -3.45 -2.68
C ASP A 136 18.11 -4.61 -3.63
N GLU A 137 18.17 -5.85 -3.13
CA GLU A 137 18.30 -7.05 -3.97
C GLU A 137 17.09 -7.24 -4.88
N TYR A 138 15.87 -7.11 -4.33
CA TYR A 138 14.63 -7.23 -5.11
C TYR A 138 14.60 -6.25 -6.29
N GLU A 139 14.95 -4.97 -6.06
CA GLU A 139 14.93 -3.93 -7.09
C GLU A 139 16.10 -4.07 -8.09
N HIS A 140 17.22 -4.69 -7.70
CA HIS A 140 18.35 -4.91 -8.61
C HIS A 140 18.03 -5.93 -9.71
N TYR A 141 17.18 -6.92 -9.41
CA TYR A 141 16.85 -8.03 -10.31
C TYR A 141 15.44 -7.94 -10.93
N GLU A 142 14.69 -6.85 -10.66
CA GLU A 142 13.40 -6.58 -11.32
C GLU A 142 13.55 -6.15 -12.79
#